data_AF-A0A522VTS5-F1
#
_entry.id   AF-A0A522VTS5-F1
#
_cell.length_a   1.000
_cell.length_b   1.000
_cell.length_c   1.000
_cell.angle_alpha   90.00
_cell.angle_beta   90.00
_cell.angle_gamma   90.00
#
_symmetry.space_group_name_H-M   'P 1'
#
loop_
_entity.id
_entity.type
_entity.pdbx_description
1 polymer ?
#
loop_
_entity_poly.entity_id
_entity_poly.type
_entity_poly.pdbx_seq_one_letter_code
_entity_poly.pdbx_strand_id
1 'polypeptide(L)' 'MCNFGITLIVRIRVIYDDEARVYIATSTDVDGLVLEAETYDILKKEAEEMIPVLLALNHKRLRAKTAGSLVFRDQIVLA' A
#
# COMPACT_ATOMS: atom_id res chain seq x y z
N MET A 1 -25.70 -13.98 -9.17
CA MET A 1 -25.07 -12.71 -9.58
C MET A 1 -23.56 -12.90 -9.47
N CYS A 2 -22.84 -12.97 -10.59
CA CYS A 2 -21.39 -13.11 -10.60
C CYS A 2 -20.78 -11.78 -10.13
N ASN A 3 -20.13 -11.78 -8.96
CA ASN A 3 -19.35 -10.63 -8.50
C ASN A 3 -18.05 -10.63 -9.31
N PHE A 4 -17.96 -9.82 -10.37
CA PHE A 4 -16.73 -9.64 -11.14
C PHE A 4 -15.75 -8.88 -10.24
N GLY A 5 -14.87 -9.60 -9.56
CA GLY A 5 -13.83 -9.00 -8.71
C GLY A 5 -12.81 -8.27 -9.57
N ILE A 6 -12.67 -6.97 -9.37
CA ILE A 6 -11.65 -6.17 -10.05
C ILE A 6 -10.37 -6.27 -9.20
N THR A 7 -9.27 -6.68 -9.80
CA THR A 7 -7.95 -6.64 -9.15
C THR A 7 -7.43 -5.20 -9.19
N LEU A 8 -7.26 -4.59 -8.02
CA LEU A 8 -6.61 -3.29 -7.89
C LEU A 8 -5.10 -3.50 -7.75
N ILE A 9 -4.32 -2.78 -8.56
CA ILE A 9 -2.87 -2.73 -8.45
C ILE A 9 -2.49 -1.34 -7.94
N VAL A 10 -1.77 -1.29 -6.82
CA VAL A 10 -1.27 -0.07 -6.19
C VAL A 10 0.24 -0.08 -6.24
N ARG A 11 0.86 1.00 -6.70
CA ARG A 11 2.31 1.16 -6.68
C ARG A 11 2.74 1.86 -5.41
N ILE A 12 3.69 1.26 -4.70
CA ILE A 12 4.30 1.84 -3.50
C ILE A 12 5.75 2.14 -3.82
N ARG A 13 6.17 3.38 -3.59
CA ARG A 13 7.58 3.77 -3.60
C ARG A 13 8.11 3.63 -2.19
N VAL A 14 9.17 2.84 -2.04
CA VAL A 14 9.91 2.70 -0.79
C VAL A 14 11.29 3.32 -0.98
N ILE A 15 11.70 4.16 -0.03
CA ILE A 15 13.06 4.67 0.09
C ILE A 15 13.58 4.32 1.49
N TYR A 16 14.89 4.14 1.63
CA TYR A 16 15.53 4.06 2.94
C TYR A 16 16.20 5.40 3.23
N ASP A 17 15.94 5.95 4.41
CA ASP A 17 16.59 7.15 4.92
C ASP A 17 17.75 6.72 5.83
N ASP A 18 18.99 6.96 5.37
CA ASP A 18 20.20 6.58 6.11
C ASP A 18 20.42 7.42 7.38
N GLU A 19 19.92 8.66 7.43
CA GLU A 19 20.07 9.56 8.59
C GLU A 19 19.14 9.13 9.72
N ALA A 20 17.88 8.85 9.37
CA ALA A 20 16.85 8.39 10.32
C ALA A 20 16.89 6.88 10.57
N ARG A 21 17.55 6.11 9.70
CA ARG A 21 17.61 4.64 9.71
C ARG A 21 16.24 3.97 9.63
N VAL A 22 15.38 4.51 8.77
CA VAL A 22 14.02 4.00 8.55
C VAL A 22 13.72 3.85 7.07
N TYR A 23 12.86 2.91 6.73
CA TYR A 23 12.20 2.87 5.44
C TYR A 23 11.00 3.79 5.43
N ILE A 24 10.76 4.46 4.31
CA ILE A 24 9.62 5.36 4.08
C ILE A 24 8.85 4.85 2.87
N ALA A 25 7.56 4.59 3.03
CA ALA A 25 6.63 4.21 1.97
C ALA A 25 5.70 5.37 1.59
N THR A 26 5.59 5.64 0.30
CA THR A 26 4.65 6.62 -0.28
C THR A 26 3.96 6.05 -1.51
N SER A 27 2.79 6.59 -1.87
CA SER A 27 2.10 6.22 -3.11
C SER A 27 1.32 7.39 -3.70
N THR A 28 1.33 7.50 -5.02
CA THR A 28 0.43 8.38 -5.79
C THR A 28 -0.91 7.71 -6.11
N ASP A 29 -1.01 6.41 -5.91
CA ASP A 29 -2.21 5.62 -6.20
C ASP A 29 -3.15 5.53 -4.96
N VAL A 30 -2.63 5.87 -3.77
CA VAL A 30 -3.37 5.90 -2.49
C VAL A 30 -3.17 7.25 -1.81
N ASP A 31 -4.20 8.09 -1.88
CA ASP A 31 -4.16 9.42 -1.26
C ASP A 31 -3.90 9.32 0.24
N GLY A 32 -2.90 10.07 0.72
CA GLY A 32 -2.54 10.13 2.13
C GLY A 32 -1.69 8.95 2.63
N LEU A 33 -1.22 8.06 1.75
CA LEU A 33 -0.29 6.99 2.17
C LEU A 33 1.12 7.56 2.36
N VAL A 34 1.50 7.71 3.63
CA VAL A 34 2.89 7.94 4.08
C VAL A 34 3.10 7.06 5.32
N LEU A 35 4.05 6.14 5.26
CA LEU A 35 4.41 5.23 6.35
C LEU A 35 5.91 5.23 6.56
N GLU A 36 6.36 4.98 7.78
CA GLU A 36 7.78 4.83 8.11
C GLU A 36 7.98 3.69 9.10
N ALA A 37 9.07 2.92 8.94
CA ALA A 37 9.39 1.84 9.86
C ALA A 37 10.88 1.49 9.84
N GLU A 38 11.41 1.00 10.97
CA GLU A 38 12.81 0.60 11.13
C GLU A 38 13.22 -0.57 10.22
N THR A 39 12.25 -1.40 9.80
CA THR A 39 12.51 -2.55 8.93
C THR A 39 11.48 -2.64 7.82
N TYR A 40 11.90 -3.21 6.68
CA TYR A 40 11.03 -3.40 5.52
C TYR A 40 9.81 -4.28 5.84
N ASP A 41 9.98 -5.34 6.65
CA ASP A 41 8.89 -6.24 7.01
C ASP A 41 7.80 -5.54 7.85
N ILE A 42 8.20 -4.66 8.77
CA ILE A 42 7.26 -3.84 9.53
C ILE A 42 6.53 -2.88 8.59
N LEU A 43 7.28 -2.16 7.74
CA LEU A 43 6.69 -1.22 6.77
C LEU A 43 5.67 -1.90 5.87
N LYS A 44 6.00 -3.10 5.37
CA LYS A 44 5.12 -3.89 4.51
C LYS A 44 3.83 -4.26 5.23
N LYS A 45 3.93 -4.76 6.47
CA LYS A 45 2.76 -5.11 7.27
C LYS A 45 1.87 -3.90 7.53
N GLU A 46 2.46 -2.75 7.86
CA GLU A 46 1.68 -1.52 8.04
C GLU A 46 1.01 -1.06 6.74
N ALA A 47 1.69 -1.19 5.60
CA ALA A 47 1.09 -0.90 4.30
C ALA A 47 -0.09 -1.83 3.98
N GLU A 48 0.00 -3.12 4.31
CA GLU A 48 -1.10 -4.09 4.19
C GLU A 48 -2.34 -3.67 4.98
N GLU A 49 -2.14 -3.12 6.18
CA GLU A 49 -3.22 -2.70 7.07
C GLU A 49 -3.80 -1.32 6.67
N MET A 50 -2.94 -0.37 6.29
CA MET A 50 -3.34 1.02 6.07
C MET A 50 -3.89 1.31 4.67
N ILE A 51 -3.41 0.62 3.63
CA ILE A 51 -3.89 0.85 2.26
C ILE A 51 -5.39 0.61 2.12
N PRO A 52 -5.98 -0.51 2.61
CA PRO A 52 -7.42 -0.72 2.56
C PRO A 52 -8.20 0.36 3.31
N VAL A 53 -7.68 0.82 4.46
CA VAL A 53 -8.30 1.86 5.28
C VAL A 53 -8.35 3.19 4.52
N LEU A 54 -7.21 3.62 3.97
CA LEU A 54 -7.10 4.87 3.21
C LEU A 54 -7.96 4.84 1.94
N LEU A 55 -7.96 3.72 1.21
CA LEU A 55 -8.83 3.55 0.05
C LEU A 55 -10.32 3.66 0.41
N ALA A 56 -10.73 3.07 1.54
CA ALA A 56 -12.11 3.15 2.02
C ALA A 56 -12.51 4.57 2.46
N LEU A 57 -11.59 5.31 3.08
CA LEU A 57 -11.82 6.70 3.52
C LEU A 57 -11.93 7.66 2.33
N ASN A 58 -11.05 7.53 1.34
CA ASN A 58 -10.94 8.47 0.23
C ASN A 58 -11.90 8.15 -0.92
N HIS A 59 -12.23 6.87 -1.14
CA HIS A 59 -13.14 6.46 -2.21
C HIS A 59 -14.45 5.91 -1.64
N LYS A 60 -15.33 6.83 -1.19
CA LYS A 60 -16.70 6.52 -0.69
C LYS A 60 -17.55 5.63 -1.61
N ARG A 61 -17.16 5.45 -2.89
CA ARG A 61 -17.84 4.62 -3.89
C ARG A 61 -17.33 3.17 -3.98
N LEU A 62 -16.19 2.83 -3.39
CA LEU A 62 -15.71 1.45 -3.26
C LEU A 62 -16.43 0.75 -2.09
N ARG A 63 -17.76 0.74 -2.13
CA ARG A 63 -18.62 0.07 -1.14
C ARG A 63 -18.95 -1.38 -1.53
N ALA A 64 -18.11 -1.98 -2.35
CA ALA A 64 -18.17 -3.41 -2.63
C ALA A 64 -17.25 -4.10 -1.62
N LYS A 65 -17.78 -5.10 -0.92
CA LYS A 65 -17.02 -6.03 -0.08
C LYS A 65 -15.85 -6.59 -0.89
N THR A 66 -14.72 -5.89 -0.86
CA THR A 66 -13.53 -6.30 -1.58
C THR A 66 -12.76 -7.16 -0.59
N ALA A 67 -12.99 -8.47 -0.65
CA ALA A 67 -12.03 -9.43 -0.15
C ALA A 67 -10.80 -9.34 -1.06
N GLY A 68 -10.05 -8.25 -0.93
CA GLY A 68 -8.86 -7.98 -1.72
C GLY A 68 -7.72 -8.77 -1.13
N SER A 69 -7.28 -9.80 -1.84
CA SER A 69 -5.95 -10.36 -1.58
C SER A 69 -4.95 -9.31 -2.08
N LEU A 70 -4.21 -8.69 -1.16
CA LEU A 70 -3.13 -7.78 -1.50
C LEU A 70 -1.94 -8.64 -1.91
N VAL A 71 -1.54 -8.53 -3.18
CA VAL A 71 -0.40 -9.28 -3.73
C VAL A 71 0.72 -8.29 -3.98
N PHE A 72 1.75 -8.35 -3.14
CA PHE A 72 2.97 -7.57 -3.35
C PHE A 72 3.75 -8.17 -4.50
N ARG A 73 4.01 -7.34 -5.52
CA ARG A 73 4.98 -7.65 -6.56
C ARG A 73 6.16 -6.72 -6.34
N ASP A 74 7.14 -7.20 -5.61
CA ASP A 74 8.39 -6.47 -5.40
C ASP A 74 9.14 -6.41 -6.74
N GLN A 75 9.07 -5.26 -7.39
CA GLN A 75 9.97 -4.88 -8.47
C GLN A 75 10.96 -3.91 -7.84
N ILE A 76 11.97 -4.45 -7.14
CA ILE A 76 13.07 -3.63 -6.64
C ILE A 76 13.87 -3.17 -7.85
N VAL A 77 13.60 -1.95 -8.32
CA VAL A 77 14.48 -1.27 -9.27
C VAL A 77 15.58 -0.63 -8.41
N LEU A 78 16.70 -1.33 -8.25
CA LEU A 78 17.94 -0.73 -7.78
C LEU A 78 18.35 0.29 -8.86
N ALA A 79 18.16 1.57 -8.55
CA ALA A 79 18.72 2.68 -9.31
C ALA A 79 20.11 3.01 -8.79
#